data_AF-A0A8D2NDY4-F1
#
_entry.id   AF-A0A8D2NDY4-F1
#
_cell.length_a   1.000
_cell.length_b   1.000
_cell.length_c   1.000
_cell.angle_alpha   90.00
_cell.angle_beta   90.00
_cell.angle_gamma   90.00
#
_symmetry.space_group_name_H-M   'P 1'
#
loop_
_entity.id
_entity.type
_entity.pdbx_description
1 polymer ?
#
loop_
_entity_poly.entity_id
_entity_poly.type
_entity_poly.pdbx_seq_one_letter_code
_entity_poly.pdbx_strand_id
1 'polypeptide(L)'
;MEDEEEREEGQEKEEGEEKEEEEEEEKEKEKEKEEEERWLPSYQKDGHGEICEIFYSHSLSLRGLTDISLLEHFIHLRYVDLSKNKLKDLAPLSSLTQLLWLKVDRNLLTSASMQELPYLQVISFDRNRIVDFEGITHPLLTNLSLKDNKIETVLGLSHDHLFSLQVLELRGNKMSTTAGLGISKLKKLYLVRDHQPGEWDRAAADPSTCSSHSTKGVAMNQESQRSPC
;
A
#
# COMPACT_ATOMS: atom_id res chain seq x y z
N MET A 1 30.39 36.36 51.91
CA MET A 1 28.96 36.10 52.18
C MET A 1 28.14 36.21 50.90
N GLU A 2 28.63 36.83 49.82
CA GLU A 2 27.92 36.93 48.53
C GLU A 2 28.22 35.76 47.56
N ASP A 3 29.28 34.97 47.78
CA ASP A 3 29.69 33.87 46.87
C ASP A 3 28.97 32.51 47.11
N GLU A 4 28.19 32.37 48.20
CA GLU A 4 27.44 31.13 48.50
C GLU A 4 26.00 31.19 47.95
N GLU A 5 25.38 32.38 47.85
CA GLU A 5 24.01 32.54 47.31
C GLU A 5 23.95 32.35 45.78
N GLU A 6 24.96 32.79 45.02
CA GLU A 6 24.97 32.60 43.55
C GLU A 6 25.19 31.14 43.12
N ARG A 7 25.75 30.30 43.99
CA ARG A 7 25.95 28.87 43.73
C ARG A 7 24.67 28.06 43.97
N GLU A 8 23.87 28.43 44.97
CA GLU A 8 22.59 27.78 45.24
C GLU A 8 21.54 28.15 44.18
N GLU A 9 21.49 29.41 43.71
CA GLU A 9 20.56 29.81 42.63
C GLU A 9 20.88 29.17 41.26
N GLY A 10 22.15 28.83 41.00
CA GLY A 10 22.56 28.13 39.79
C GLY A 10 22.16 26.64 39.79
N GLN A 11 22.29 25.98 40.94
CA GLN A 11 21.87 24.57 41.10
C GLN A 11 20.34 24.41 41.10
N GLU A 12 19.59 25.35 41.69
CA GLU A 12 18.13 25.29 41.66
C GLU A 12 17.53 25.51 40.26
N LYS A 13 18.22 26.25 39.38
CA LYS A 13 17.80 26.44 37.98
C LYS A 13 18.08 25.22 37.11
N GLU A 14 19.27 24.62 37.22
CA GLU A 14 19.60 23.37 36.48
C GLU A 14 18.71 22.21 36.95
N GLU A 15 18.45 22.07 38.26
CA GLU A 15 17.49 21.07 38.78
C GLU A 15 16.03 21.35 38.37
N GLY A 16 15.68 22.61 38.08
CA GLY A 16 14.36 22.99 37.60
C GLY A 16 14.16 22.64 36.13
N GLU A 17 15.16 22.89 35.29
CA GLU A 17 15.15 22.57 33.86
C GLU A 17 15.20 21.06 33.60
N GLU A 18 16.02 20.30 34.35
CA GLU A 18 16.03 18.83 34.24
C GLU A 18 14.69 18.19 34.66
N LYS A 19 14.00 18.75 35.67
CA LYS A 19 12.67 18.29 36.08
C LYS A 19 11.59 18.61 35.05
N GLU A 20 11.69 19.75 34.36
CA GLU A 20 10.75 20.11 33.29
C GLU A 20 10.93 19.22 32.05
N GLU A 21 12.17 18.87 31.69
CA GLU A 21 12.45 17.92 30.59
C GLU A 21 11.98 16.50 30.92
N GLU A 22 12.19 16.01 32.16
CA GLU A 22 11.67 14.70 32.60
C GLU A 22 10.13 14.66 32.59
N GLU A 23 9.45 15.73 33.01
CA GLU A 23 7.99 15.83 32.95
C GLU A 23 7.44 15.88 31.51
N GLU A 24 8.15 16.51 30.57
CA GLU A 24 7.74 16.50 29.16
C GLU A 24 7.93 15.12 28.52
N GLU A 25 9.02 14.42 28.82
CA GLU A 25 9.23 13.03 28.39
C GLU A 25 8.18 12.07 28.95
N GLU A 26 7.78 12.22 30.22
CA GLU A 26 6.71 11.40 30.79
C GLU A 26 5.36 11.68 30.13
N LYS A 27 5.05 12.95 29.81
CA LYS A 27 3.82 13.32 29.08
C LYS A 27 3.80 12.80 27.66
N GLU A 28 4.94 12.70 26.98
CA GLU A 28 5.02 12.05 25.66
C GLU A 28 4.85 10.53 25.76
N LYS A 29 5.48 9.88 26.75
CA LYS A 29 5.32 8.43 27.01
C LYS A 29 3.89 8.07 27.41
N GLU A 30 3.19 8.94 28.15
CA GLU A 30 1.77 8.75 28.48
C GLU A 30 0.87 8.90 27.26
N LYS A 31 1.14 9.86 26.36
CA LYS A 31 0.40 9.99 25.09
C LYS A 31 0.62 8.80 24.16
N GLU A 32 1.85 8.29 24.06
CA GLU A 32 2.15 7.08 23.30
C GLU A 32 1.42 5.86 23.89
N LYS A 33 1.39 5.72 25.22
CA LYS A 33 0.61 4.67 25.89
C LYS A 33 -0.90 4.83 25.70
N GLU A 34 -1.44 6.04 25.78
CA GLU A 34 -2.88 6.28 25.54
C GLU A 34 -3.26 6.01 24.09
N GLU A 35 -2.39 6.34 23.13
CA GLU A 35 -2.55 5.92 21.75
C GLU A 35 -2.51 4.40 21.66
N GLU A 36 -1.48 3.74 22.20
CA GLU A 36 -1.32 2.28 22.23
C GLU A 36 -2.55 1.57 22.84
N GLU A 37 -3.10 2.07 23.93
CA GLU A 37 -4.33 1.56 24.56
C GLU A 37 -5.59 1.80 23.71
N ARG A 38 -5.65 2.90 22.97
CA ARG A 38 -6.71 3.15 21.97
C ARG A 38 -6.63 2.16 20.79
N TRP A 39 -5.48 1.52 20.56
CA TRP A 39 -5.29 0.45 19.58
C TRP A 39 -5.45 -0.96 20.15
N LEU A 40 -5.57 -1.12 21.48
CA LEU A 40 -5.81 -2.43 22.07
C LEU A 40 -7.16 -2.99 21.58
N PRO A 41 -7.23 -4.29 21.22
CA PRO A 41 -8.48 -4.91 20.83
C PRO A 41 -9.53 -4.72 21.91
N SER A 42 -10.75 -4.34 21.53
CA SER A 42 -11.91 -4.48 22.40
C SER A 42 -12.04 -5.96 22.77
N TYR A 43 -11.56 -6.33 23.96
CA TYR A 43 -11.66 -7.69 24.50
C TYR A 43 -13.13 -8.04 24.70
N GLN A 44 -13.76 -8.67 23.70
CA GLN A 44 -14.95 -9.46 23.92
C GLN A 44 -14.52 -10.91 24.10
N LYS A 45 -14.56 -11.37 25.35
CA LYS A 45 -14.38 -12.77 25.72
C LYS A 45 -15.60 -13.54 25.24
N ASP A 46 -15.41 -14.54 24.40
CA ASP A 46 -16.34 -15.66 24.29
C ASP A 46 -15.98 -16.74 25.32
N GLY A 47 -17.02 -17.44 25.77
CA GLY A 47 -17.07 -18.15 27.05
C GLY A 47 -16.27 -19.45 27.16
N HIS A 48 -15.23 -19.67 26.35
CA HIS A 48 -14.52 -20.96 26.33
C HIS A 48 -13.00 -20.94 26.55
N GLY A 49 -12.36 -19.77 26.74
CA GLY A 49 -11.02 -19.72 27.34
C GLY A 49 -9.89 -20.42 26.57
N GLU A 50 -10.13 -20.82 25.32
CA GLU A 50 -9.11 -21.21 24.36
C GLU A 50 -8.92 -20.05 23.38
N ILE A 51 -7.69 -19.74 23.01
CA ILE A 51 -7.34 -18.71 22.01
C ILE A 51 -7.70 -19.30 20.63
N CYS A 52 -8.99 -19.42 20.36
CA CYS A 52 -9.53 -19.87 19.09
C CYS A 52 -9.66 -18.68 18.13
N GLU A 53 -8.94 -18.77 17.01
CA GLU A 53 -9.32 -18.19 15.72
C GLU A 53 -9.85 -16.76 15.67
N ILE A 54 -9.13 -15.79 16.21
CA ILE A 54 -9.37 -14.42 15.80
C ILE A 54 -8.66 -14.23 14.46
N PHE A 55 -9.42 -14.41 13.38
CA PHE A 55 -9.06 -13.97 12.04
C PHE A 55 -8.92 -12.45 12.07
N TYR A 56 -7.75 -11.95 12.47
CA TYR A 56 -7.49 -10.51 12.59
C TYR A 56 -7.39 -9.88 11.20
N SER A 57 -8.52 -9.54 10.60
CA SER A 57 -8.58 -8.46 9.63
C SER A 57 -8.51 -7.15 10.40
N HIS A 58 -7.39 -6.45 10.34
CA HIS A 58 -7.28 -5.13 10.96
C HIS A 58 -7.47 -4.06 9.88
N SER A 59 -8.57 -3.32 9.96
CA SER A 59 -8.78 -2.13 9.14
C SER A 59 -8.33 -0.91 9.93
N LEU A 60 -7.16 -0.39 9.56
CA LEU A 60 -6.60 0.84 10.10
C LEU A 60 -6.83 2.02 9.16
N SER A 61 -7.86 1.91 8.32
CA SER A 61 -8.17 2.95 7.35
C SER A 61 -8.68 4.23 8.02
N LEU A 62 -8.45 5.39 7.37
CA LEU A 62 -8.95 6.70 7.81
C LEU A 62 -8.40 7.21 9.15
N ARG A 63 -7.18 6.82 9.54
CA ARG A 63 -6.57 7.24 10.81
C ARG A 63 -5.46 8.27 10.64
N GLY A 64 -5.16 8.68 9.41
CA GLY A 64 -4.11 9.65 9.13
C GLY A 64 -2.70 9.13 9.43
N LEU A 65 -2.53 7.81 9.51
CA LEU A 65 -1.28 7.17 9.92
C LEU A 65 -0.13 7.55 9.00
N THR A 66 0.99 7.86 9.61
CA THR A 66 2.29 8.04 8.95
C THR A 66 3.26 6.92 9.28
N ASP A 67 3.11 6.32 10.45
CA ASP A 67 3.91 5.20 10.94
C ASP A 67 3.02 3.98 11.21
N ILE A 68 3.56 2.81 10.87
CA ILE A 68 2.94 1.49 11.02
C ILE A 68 3.90 0.47 11.65
N SER A 69 4.99 0.94 12.28
CA SER A 69 6.03 0.09 12.91
C SER A 69 5.46 -0.93 13.89
N LEU A 70 4.38 -0.58 14.61
CA LEU A 70 3.70 -1.50 15.51
C LEU A 70 3.18 -2.78 14.83
N LEU A 71 2.89 -2.74 13.53
CA LEU A 71 2.42 -3.91 12.77
C LEU A 71 3.48 -5.01 12.69
N GLU A 72 4.76 -4.68 12.87
CA GLU A 72 5.85 -5.65 12.81
C GLU A 72 5.69 -6.81 13.81
N HIS A 73 5.04 -6.54 14.95
CA HIS A 73 4.81 -7.51 16.03
C HIS A 73 3.66 -8.48 15.74
N PHE A 74 2.77 -8.15 14.81
CA PHE A 74 1.57 -8.95 14.51
C PHE A 74 1.82 -9.93 13.36
N ILE A 75 2.84 -10.77 13.51
CA ILE A 75 3.36 -11.70 12.48
C ILE A 75 2.33 -12.69 11.90
N HIS A 76 1.18 -12.86 12.57
CA HIS A 76 0.09 -13.75 12.15
C HIS A 76 -0.99 -13.04 11.33
N LEU A 77 -0.85 -11.73 11.04
CA LEU A 77 -1.79 -11.00 10.20
C LEU A 77 -1.84 -11.59 8.79
N ARG A 78 -3.07 -11.81 8.32
CA ARG A 78 -3.35 -12.34 6.96
C ARG A 78 -4.04 -11.31 6.06
N TYR A 79 -4.80 -10.39 6.66
CA TYR A 79 -5.61 -9.40 5.95
C TYR A 79 -5.42 -8.03 6.59
N VAL A 80 -4.86 -7.09 5.83
CA VAL A 80 -4.53 -5.75 6.36
C VAL A 80 -5.07 -4.68 5.41
N ASP A 81 -5.88 -3.76 5.95
CA ASP A 81 -6.34 -2.57 5.23
C ASP A 81 -5.77 -1.30 5.89
N LEU A 82 -4.84 -0.65 5.21
CA LEU A 82 -4.18 0.60 5.58
C LEU A 82 -4.64 1.77 4.69
N SER A 83 -5.77 1.63 4.01
CA SER A 83 -6.23 2.63 3.04
C SER A 83 -6.52 3.99 3.70
N LYS A 84 -6.42 5.07 2.93
CA LYS A 84 -6.81 6.43 3.36
C LYS A 84 -6.01 6.90 4.59
N ASN A 85 -4.71 6.61 4.60
CA ASN A 85 -3.76 7.15 5.56
C ASN A 85 -2.78 8.10 4.83
N LYS A 86 -1.64 8.41 5.45
CA LYS A 86 -0.61 9.27 4.89
C LYS A 86 0.73 8.53 4.75
N LEU A 87 0.67 7.20 4.57
CA LEU A 87 1.84 6.35 4.50
C LEU A 87 2.70 6.69 3.29
N LYS A 88 4.01 6.71 3.51
CA LYS A 88 5.04 6.92 2.47
C LYS A 88 5.97 5.71 2.33
N ASP A 89 5.96 4.82 3.31
CA ASP A 89 6.79 3.63 3.39
C ASP A 89 5.96 2.44 3.88
N LEU A 90 6.33 1.24 3.44
CA LEU A 90 5.76 -0.05 3.82
C LEU A 90 6.81 -1.02 4.37
N ALA A 91 8.06 -0.59 4.57
CA ALA A 91 9.12 -1.41 5.17
C ALA A 91 8.69 -2.15 6.47
N PRO A 92 7.86 -1.55 7.35
CA PRO A 92 7.38 -2.25 8.55
C PRO A 92 6.46 -3.46 8.30
N LEU A 93 5.97 -3.67 7.08
CA LEU A 93 5.19 -4.86 6.74
C LEU A 93 6.08 -6.08 6.44
N SER A 94 7.41 -5.91 6.42
CA SER A 94 8.37 -6.95 6.03
C SER A 94 8.33 -8.20 6.90
N SER A 95 7.95 -8.09 8.18
CA SER A 95 7.83 -9.23 9.10
C SER A 95 6.53 -10.03 8.93
N LEU A 96 5.54 -9.49 8.20
CA LEU A 96 4.21 -10.09 8.02
C LEU A 96 4.21 -11.19 6.96
N THR A 97 5.06 -12.20 7.16
CA THR A 97 5.28 -13.29 6.19
C THR A 97 4.03 -14.09 5.86
N GLN A 98 3.02 -14.09 6.74
CA GLN A 98 1.73 -14.81 6.56
C GLN A 98 0.65 -13.98 5.84
N LEU A 99 0.98 -12.77 5.37
CA LEU A 99 0.01 -11.88 4.75
C LEU A 99 -0.48 -12.45 3.41
N LEU A 100 -1.80 -12.49 3.25
CA LEU A 100 -2.48 -12.98 2.04
C LEU A 100 -3.07 -11.83 1.22
N TRP A 101 -3.53 -10.78 1.90
CA TRP A 101 -4.21 -9.65 1.31
C TRP A 101 -3.78 -8.34 1.96
N LEU A 102 -3.41 -7.37 1.12
CA LEU A 102 -3.01 -6.03 1.55
C LEU A 102 -3.70 -4.96 0.72
N LYS A 103 -4.25 -3.97 1.41
CA LYS A 103 -4.80 -2.77 0.76
C LYS A 103 -4.20 -1.53 1.38
N VAL A 104 -3.58 -0.71 0.54
CA VAL A 104 -2.86 0.52 0.92
C VAL A 104 -3.32 1.69 0.05
N ASP A 105 -4.57 1.66 -0.39
CA ASP A 105 -5.15 2.66 -1.28
C ASP A 105 -5.14 4.06 -0.65
N ARG A 106 -5.08 5.11 -1.47
CA ARG A 106 -5.18 6.52 -1.04
C ARG A 106 -4.18 6.86 0.07
N ASN A 107 -2.93 6.48 -0.13
CA ASN A 107 -1.79 6.90 0.67
C ASN A 107 -0.89 7.84 -0.17
N LEU A 108 0.34 8.05 0.26
CA LEU A 108 1.32 8.94 -0.38
C LEU A 108 2.53 8.18 -0.92
N LEU A 109 2.40 6.87 -1.14
CA LEU A 109 3.48 5.99 -1.61
C LEU A 109 3.98 6.41 -2.99
N THR A 110 5.29 6.57 -3.14
CA THR A 110 5.96 6.84 -4.43
C THR A 110 6.61 5.59 -5.03
N SER A 111 6.79 4.55 -4.22
CA SER A 111 7.27 3.22 -4.62
C SER A 111 6.39 2.16 -3.96
N ALA A 112 6.32 0.99 -4.59
CA ALA A 112 5.67 -0.19 -4.05
C ALA A 112 6.67 -1.14 -3.37
N SER A 113 7.92 -0.68 -3.16
CA SER A 113 8.99 -1.51 -2.62
C SER A 113 8.66 -2.03 -1.22
N MET A 114 8.75 -3.35 -1.08
CA MET A 114 8.57 -4.06 0.17
C MET A 114 9.30 -5.39 0.09
N GLN A 115 9.64 -5.95 1.25
CA GLN A 115 10.22 -7.29 1.32
C GLN A 115 9.28 -8.31 0.67
N GLU A 116 9.83 -9.31 0.00
CA GLU A 116 9.02 -10.39 -0.58
C GLU A 116 8.16 -11.07 0.49
N LEU A 117 6.83 -11.02 0.29
CA LEU A 117 5.86 -11.75 1.10
C LEU A 117 5.43 -13.02 0.37
N PRO A 118 5.83 -14.22 0.86
CA PRO A 118 5.75 -15.46 0.09
C PRO A 118 4.31 -15.93 -0.16
N TYR A 119 3.36 -15.54 0.71
CA TYR A 119 1.96 -15.95 0.61
C TYR A 119 1.02 -14.84 0.11
N LEU A 120 1.54 -13.67 -0.23
CA LEU A 120 0.70 -12.54 -0.64
C LEU A 120 0.07 -12.81 -2.00
N GLN A 121 -1.27 -12.79 -2.04
CA GLN A 121 -2.05 -13.13 -3.23
C GLN A 121 -2.72 -11.92 -3.87
N VAL A 122 -3.09 -10.92 -3.06
CA VAL A 122 -3.84 -9.76 -3.51
C VAL A 122 -3.23 -8.50 -2.89
N ILE A 123 -2.90 -7.53 -3.73
CA ILE A 123 -2.45 -6.22 -3.28
C ILE A 123 -3.12 -5.10 -4.09
N SER A 124 -3.49 -4.03 -3.39
CA SER A 124 -4.07 -2.83 -3.98
C SER A 124 -3.35 -1.58 -3.47
N PHE A 125 -2.85 -0.81 -4.42
CA PHE A 125 -2.13 0.44 -4.25
C PHE A 125 -2.88 1.61 -4.89
N ASP A 126 -4.20 1.51 -5.02
CA ASP A 126 -4.97 2.47 -5.80
C ASP A 126 -4.82 3.90 -5.25
N ARG A 127 -4.74 4.89 -6.14
CA ARG A 127 -4.67 6.32 -5.78
C ARG A 127 -3.47 6.65 -4.87
N ASN A 128 -2.30 6.11 -5.21
CA ASN A 128 -1.01 6.52 -4.65
C ASN A 128 -0.25 7.40 -5.67
N ARG A 129 1.09 7.47 -5.55
CA ARG A 129 1.98 8.24 -6.42
C ARG A 129 3.08 7.37 -7.03
N ILE A 130 2.84 6.07 -7.14
CA ILE A 130 3.80 5.08 -7.63
C ILE A 130 4.09 5.32 -9.12
N VAL A 131 5.36 5.21 -9.51
CA VAL A 131 5.84 5.55 -10.87
C VAL A 131 6.32 4.34 -11.67
N ASP A 132 6.64 3.23 -11.02
CA ASP A 132 7.14 2.00 -11.62
C ASP A 132 6.69 0.77 -10.80
N PHE A 133 7.24 -0.40 -11.15
CA PHE A 133 6.93 -1.69 -10.51
C PHE A 133 8.08 -2.16 -9.61
N GLU A 134 9.02 -1.29 -9.27
CA GLU A 134 10.18 -1.67 -8.46
C GLU A 134 9.74 -2.20 -7.09
N GLY A 135 10.30 -3.35 -6.70
CA GLY A 135 10.03 -4.03 -5.44
C GLY A 135 8.69 -4.78 -5.34
N ILE A 136 7.93 -4.91 -6.43
CA ILE A 136 6.77 -5.81 -6.50
C ILE A 136 7.24 -7.21 -6.91
N THR A 137 7.81 -7.95 -5.97
CA THR A 137 8.39 -9.29 -6.20
C THR A 137 7.69 -10.34 -5.33
N HIS A 138 6.42 -10.64 -5.64
CA HIS A 138 5.60 -11.54 -4.83
C HIS A 138 5.15 -12.77 -5.65
N PRO A 139 5.72 -13.96 -5.40
CA PRO A 139 5.60 -15.12 -6.30
C PRO A 139 4.17 -15.65 -6.43
N LEU A 140 3.37 -15.56 -5.36
CA LEU A 140 1.98 -16.01 -5.33
C LEU A 140 0.97 -14.90 -5.63
N LEU A 141 1.42 -13.70 -6.02
CA LEU A 141 0.52 -12.59 -6.31
C LEU A 141 -0.32 -12.90 -7.54
N THR A 142 -1.64 -12.89 -7.35
CA THR A 142 -2.64 -13.18 -8.38
C THR A 142 -3.34 -11.92 -8.86
N ASN A 143 -3.53 -10.94 -7.97
CA ASN A 143 -4.24 -9.70 -8.25
C ASN A 143 -3.43 -8.50 -7.79
N LEU A 144 -3.09 -7.62 -8.73
CA LEU A 144 -2.39 -6.36 -8.50
C LEU A 144 -3.23 -5.20 -9.03
N SER A 145 -3.57 -4.27 -8.14
CA SER A 145 -4.23 -3.01 -8.50
C SER A 145 -3.31 -1.83 -8.22
N LEU A 146 -3.07 -1.03 -9.26
CA LEU A 146 -2.26 0.18 -9.25
C LEU A 146 -3.04 1.32 -9.92
N LYS A 147 -4.37 1.31 -9.78
CA LYS A 147 -5.25 2.31 -10.40
C LYS A 147 -4.92 3.71 -9.91
N ASP A 148 -5.05 4.71 -10.78
CA ASP A 148 -4.87 6.13 -10.45
C ASP A 148 -3.50 6.43 -9.79
N ASN A 149 -2.42 5.80 -10.29
CA ASN A 149 -1.04 6.09 -9.93
C ASN A 149 -0.35 6.96 -11.01
N LYS A 150 0.98 7.00 -11.02
CA LYS A 150 1.80 7.80 -11.95
C LYS A 150 2.71 6.93 -12.82
N ILE A 151 2.33 5.68 -13.07
CA ILE A 151 3.14 4.75 -13.86
C ILE A 151 3.17 5.18 -15.33
N GLU A 152 4.36 5.24 -15.90
CA GLU A 152 4.57 5.66 -17.30
C GLU A 152 4.98 4.50 -18.22
N THR A 153 5.57 3.45 -17.67
CA THR A 153 6.06 2.28 -18.41
C THR A 153 5.77 0.99 -17.67
N VAL A 154 5.60 -0.10 -18.43
CA VAL A 154 5.45 -1.47 -17.91
C VAL A 154 6.77 -2.23 -17.81
N LEU A 155 7.90 -1.57 -18.10
CA LEU A 155 9.23 -2.11 -17.87
C LEU A 155 9.42 -2.38 -16.37
N GLY A 156 9.94 -3.56 -16.02
CA GLY A 156 10.08 -4.03 -14.63
C GLY A 156 9.05 -5.09 -14.23
N LEU A 157 7.95 -5.24 -14.97
CA LEU A 157 7.06 -6.40 -14.84
C LEU A 157 7.70 -7.64 -15.49
N SER A 158 8.65 -8.28 -14.78
CA SER A 158 9.22 -9.55 -15.25
C SER A 158 8.36 -10.75 -14.85
N HIS A 159 8.29 -11.72 -15.75
CA HIS A 159 7.67 -13.02 -15.49
C HIS A 159 8.33 -13.76 -14.32
N ASP A 160 9.62 -13.51 -14.09
CA ASP A 160 10.44 -14.25 -13.12
C ASP A 160 9.93 -14.11 -11.67
N HIS A 161 9.28 -12.99 -11.36
CA HIS A 161 8.81 -12.68 -10.00
C HIS A 161 7.28 -12.70 -9.85
N LEU A 162 6.53 -12.58 -10.95
CA LEU A 162 5.07 -12.45 -10.96
C LEU A 162 4.40 -13.55 -11.80
N PHE A 163 4.92 -14.78 -11.71
CA PHE A 163 4.47 -15.92 -12.51
C PHE A 163 3.03 -16.39 -12.21
N SER A 164 2.45 -15.94 -11.09
CA SER A 164 1.07 -16.26 -10.69
C SER A 164 0.07 -15.15 -11.03
N LEU A 165 0.52 -14.01 -11.56
CA LEU A 165 -0.31 -12.83 -11.75
C LEU A 165 -1.37 -13.07 -12.84
N GLN A 166 -2.64 -12.90 -12.46
CA GLN A 166 -3.81 -13.14 -13.31
C GLN A 166 -4.58 -11.86 -13.60
N VAL A 167 -4.58 -10.91 -12.66
CA VAL A 167 -5.33 -9.65 -12.79
C VAL A 167 -4.39 -8.48 -12.53
N LEU A 168 -4.30 -7.58 -13.51
CA LEU A 168 -3.53 -6.35 -13.43
C LEU A 168 -4.41 -5.14 -13.78
N GLU A 169 -4.54 -4.23 -12.84
CA GLU A 169 -5.33 -3.00 -12.97
C GLU A 169 -4.42 -1.77 -12.97
N LEU A 170 -4.38 -1.04 -14.08
CA LEU A 170 -3.49 0.10 -14.32
C LEU A 170 -4.24 1.31 -14.87
N ARG A 171 -5.58 1.34 -14.82
CA ARG A 171 -6.37 2.50 -15.25
C ARG A 171 -5.96 3.77 -14.52
N GLY A 172 -5.99 4.91 -15.21
CA GLY A 172 -5.70 6.19 -14.59
C GLY A 172 -4.22 6.48 -14.34
N ASN A 173 -3.32 5.64 -14.84
CA ASN A 173 -1.87 5.91 -14.93
C ASN A 173 -1.54 6.80 -16.16
N LYS A 174 -0.24 7.02 -16.40
CA LYS A 174 0.28 7.89 -17.46
C LYS A 174 0.98 7.11 -18.59
N MET A 175 0.66 5.84 -18.75
CA MET A 175 1.35 4.97 -19.69
C MET A 175 1.13 5.41 -21.14
N SER A 176 2.21 5.49 -21.90
CA SER A 176 2.20 5.77 -23.35
C SER A 176 2.42 4.51 -24.20
N THR A 177 2.95 3.45 -23.61
CA THR A 177 3.27 2.19 -24.29
C THR A 177 3.05 0.99 -23.38
N THR A 178 2.73 -0.15 -23.99
CA THR A 178 2.64 -1.47 -23.33
C THR A 178 3.78 -2.40 -23.79
N ALA A 179 4.76 -1.88 -24.52
CA ALA A 179 5.91 -2.66 -24.96
C ALA A 179 6.68 -3.19 -23.74
N GLY A 180 7.01 -4.49 -23.75
CA GLY A 180 7.72 -5.15 -22.64
C GLY A 180 6.82 -5.83 -21.60
N LEU A 181 5.50 -5.90 -21.81
CA LEU A 181 4.62 -6.67 -20.93
C LEU A 181 4.86 -8.18 -21.12
N GLY A 182 5.65 -8.79 -20.23
CA GLY A 182 6.09 -10.19 -20.30
C GLY A 182 5.30 -11.16 -19.42
N ILE A 183 4.08 -10.83 -18.96
CA ILE A 183 3.33 -11.67 -18.00
C ILE A 183 2.45 -12.69 -18.73
N SER A 184 2.87 -13.95 -18.76
CA SER A 184 2.24 -15.02 -19.55
C SER A 184 0.94 -15.59 -18.98
N LYS A 185 0.69 -15.49 -17.67
CA LYS A 185 -0.53 -16.02 -17.01
C LYS A 185 -1.64 -15.00 -16.81
N LEU A 186 -1.48 -13.80 -17.37
CA LEU A 186 -2.42 -12.71 -17.17
C LEU A 186 -3.74 -13.00 -17.88
N LYS A 187 -4.83 -13.06 -17.11
CA LYS A 187 -6.20 -13.29 -17.62
C LYS A 187 -6.94 -11.99 -17.85
N LYS A 188 -6.65 -10.96 -17.05
CA LYS A 188 -7.34 -9.67 -17.06
C LYS A 188 -6.34 -8.53 -16.97
N LEU A 189 -6.41 -7.61 -17.91
CA LEU A 189 -5.60 -6.40 -17.95
C LEU A 189 -6.50 -5.19 -18.18
N TYR A 190 -6.39 -4.20 -17.30
CA TYR A 190 -7.17 -2.97 -17.37
C TYR A 190 -6.24 -1.77 -17.55
N LEU A 191 -6.31 -1.10 -18.70
CA LEU A 191 -5.44 0.04 -19.05
C LEU A 191 -6.23 1.34 -19.30
N VAL A 192 -7.43 1.22 -19.85
CA VAL A 192 -8.21 2.36 -20.34
C VAL A 192 -8.99 2.99 -19.21
N ARG A 193 -8.74 4.28 -18.94
CA ARG A 193 -9.56 5.07 -18.02
C ARG A 193 -11.02 4.89 -18.43
N ASP A 194 -11.91 4.59 -17.48
CA ASP A 194 -13.34 4.59 -17.77
C ASP A 194 -13.72 6.00 -18.25
N HIS A 195 -13.80 6.19 -19.57
CA HIS A 195 -14.37 7.39 -20.14
C HIS A 195 -15.86 7.36 -19.82
N GLN A 196 -16.40 8.49 -19.36
CA GLN A 196 -17.85 8.66 -19.42
C GLN A 196 -18.29 8.49 -20.88
N PRO A 197 -19.37 7.75 -21.16
CA PRO A 197 -19.87 7.62 -22.53
C PRO A 197 -20.34 9.00 -23.00
N GLY A 198 -19.61 9.63 -23.94
CA GLY A 198 -20.05 10.92 -24.50
C GLY A 198 -19.09 11.72 -25.39
N GLU A 199 -17.79 11.39 -25.48
CA GLU A 199 -16.84 12.25 -26.23
C GLU A 199 -16.35 11.71 -27.58
N TRP A 200 -16.75 10.51 -27.99
CA TRP A 200 -16.35 9.97 -29.31
C TRP A 200 -17.08 10.60 -30.51
N ASP A 201 -18.20 11.30 -30.31
CA ASP A 201 -19.02 11.82 -31.41
C ASP A 201 -18.49 13.10 -32.08
N ARG A 202 -17.43 13.72 -31.54
CA ARG A 202 -16.86 14.95 -32.15
C ARG A 202 -15.62 14.72 -33.01
N ALA A 203 -14.91 13.61 -32.84
CA ALA A 203 -13.69 13.33 -33.59
C ALA A 203 -13.93 12.60 -34.93
N ALA A 204 -15.15 12.09 -35.17
CA ALA A 204 -15.51 11.37 -36.40
C ALA A 204 -16.01 12.27 -37.55
N ALA A 205 -16.06 13.60 -37.36
CA ALA A 205 -16.65 14.54 -38.31
C ALA A 205 -15.63 15.27 -39.22
N ASP A 206 -14.32 15.02 -39.08
CA ASP A 206 -13.31 15.63 -39.95
C ASP A 206 -12.73 14.59 -40.93
N PRO A 207 -13.07 14.65 -42.23
CA PRO A 207 -12.61 13.68 -43.22
C PRO A 207 -11.13 13.84 -43.62
N SER A 208 -10.39 14.80 -43.04
CA SER A 208 -9.08 15.22 -43.56
C SER A 208 -7.85 14.52 -42.96
N THR A 209 -7.98 13.65 -41.96
CA THR A 209 -6.82 13.04 -41.26
C THR A 209 -6.67 11.52 -41.43
N CYS A 210 -7.31 10.92 -42.44
CA CYS A 210 -7.18 9.48 -42.69
C CYS A 210 -5.88 9.12 -43.43
N SER A 211 -4.77 8.96 -42.69
CA SER A 211 -3.64 8.15 -43.14
C SER A 211 -3.15 7.21 -42.03
N SER A 212 -3.38 5.92 -42.29
CA SER A 212 -2.69 4.74 -41.73
C SER A 212 -2.86 4.38 -40.24
N HIS A 213 -3.43 3.19 -40.09
CA HIS A 213 -3.29 2.23 -38.98
C HIS A 213 -4.31 2.33 -37.84
N SER A 214 -5.51 1.89 -38.19
CA SER A 214 -6.52 1.36 -37.27
C SER A 214 -5.99 0.12 -36.56
N THR A 215 -5.75 0.21 -35.26
CA THR A 215 -5.94 -0.91 -34.32
C THR A 215 -7.11 -0.57 -33.41
N LYS A 216 -8.27 -1.15 -33.77
CA LYS A 216 -9.47 -1.21 -32.94
C LYS A 216 -9.10 -1.71 -31.54
N GLY A 217 -9.65 -1.07 -30.51
CA GLY A 217 -9.52 -1.52 -29.12
C GLY A 217 -10.01 -2.96 -28.99
N VAL A 218 -9.10 -3.85 -28.60
CA VAL A 218 -9.40 -5.24 -28.28
C VAL A 218 -9.39 -5.37 -26.76
N ALA A 219 -10.56 -5.63 -26.18
CA ALA A 219 -10.63 -6.36 -24.93
C ALA A 219 -10.17 -7.80 -25.24
N MET A 220 -8.90 -8.11 -24.98
CA MET A 220 -8.35 -9.44 -25.24
C MET A 220 -8.77 -10.35 -24.09
N ASN A 221 -9.89 -11.05 -24.28
CA ASN A 221 -10.30 -12.16 -23.43
C ASN A 221 -9.44 -13.37 -23.87
N GLN A 222 -8.41 -13.73 -23.09
CA GLN A 222 -7.69 -14.98 -23.32
C GLN A 222 -8.57 -16.14 -22.85
N GLU A 223 -9.45 -16.63 -23.73
CA GLU A 223 -10.07 -17.93 -23.54
C GLU A 223 -9.07 -19.04 -23.91
N SER A 224 -8.79 -19.86 -22.91
CA SER A 224 -8.01 -21.08 -22.96
C SER A 224 -8.39 -21.96 -24.16
N GLN A 225 -7.44 -22.21 -25.05
CA GLN A 225 -7.56 -23.30 -26.01
C GLN A 225 -7.62 -24.62 -25.22
N ARG A 226 -8.82 -25.19 -25.13
CA ARG A 226 -9.00 -26.62 -24.95
C ARG A 226 -8.94 -27.26 -26.33
N SER A 227 -7.90 -28.05 -26.57
CA SER A 227 -7.85 -29.02 -27.66
C SER A 227 -8.92 -30.10 -27.44
N PRO A 228 -9.58 -30.62 -28.48
CA PRO A 228 -10.18 -31.95 -28.43
C PRO A 228 -9.44 -32.94 -29.33
N CYS A 229 -9.16 -34.10 -28.72
CA CYS A 229 -8.90 -35.44 -29.27
C CYS A 229 -7.83 -35.63 -30.35
#